data_AF-S6AXY3-F1
#
_entry.id   AF-S6AXY3-F1
#
_cell.length_a   1.000
_cell.length_b   1.000
_cell.length_c   1.000
_cell.angle_alpha   90.00
_cell.angle_beta   90.00
_cell.angle_gamma   90.00
#
_symmetry.space_group_name_H-M   'P 1'
#
loop_
_entity.id
_entity.type
_entity.pdbx_description
1 polymer ?
#
loop_
_entity_poly.entity_id
_entity_poly.type
_entity_poly.pdbx_seq_one_letter_code
_entity_poly.pdbx_strand_id
1 'polypeptide(L)'
;ATFNKRKKGLVKKIHELSVLCGIEACAVIYSPFNSNPEVWPSNPDVKNVVAKFEMLTKLEQEKKMVSHESFIRQNISKTMENNKKKMKDNAERTMKEAMFQLLSGKGEKLKLTDINREDLCKYIDQYLKELYHHKNKSINQSYIEYGESSEATSIMAPTSMT
;
A
#
# COMPACT_ATOMS: atom_id res chain seq x y z
N ALA A 1 -30.32 -11.18 24.32
CA ALA A 1 -29.45 -10.10 24.87
C ALA A 1 -28.48 -9.50 23.84
N THR A 2 -27.63 -10.29 23.18
CA THR A 2 -26.59 -9.80 22.24
C THR A 2 -27.15 -9.02 21.05
N PHE A 3 -28.23 -9.52 20.42
CA PHE A 3 -28.87 -8.86 19.28
C PHE A 3 -29.26 -7.41 19.61
N ASN A 4 -30.03 -7.19 20.68
CA ASN A 4 -30.47 -5.85 21.08
C ASN A 4 -29.31 -4.90 21.41
N LYS A 5 -28.25 -5.39 22.07
CA LYS A 5 -27.04 -4.59 22.35
C LYS A 5 -26.32 -4.18 21.06
N ARG A 6 -26.09 -5.12 20.13
CA ARG A 6 -25.41 -4.85 18.86
C ARG A 6 -26.25 -3.98 17.92
N LYS A 7 -27.57 -4.21 17.84
CA LYS A 7 -28.51 -3.37 17.09
C LYS A 7 -28.47 -1.92 17.58
N LYS A 8 -28.58 -1.69 18.89
CA LYS A 8 -28.48 -0.35 19.48
C LYS A 8 -27.13 0.31 19.17
N GLY A 9 -26.04 -0.46 19.24
CA GLY A 9 -24.71 0.01 18.84
C GLY A 9 -24.61 0.38 17.36
N LEU A 10 -25.17 -0.44 16.47
CA LEU A 10 -25.20 -0.19 15.03
C LEU A 10 -25.96 1.11 14.70
N VAL A 11 -27.18 1.25 15.21
CA VAL A 11 -28.00 2.46 15.00
C VAL A 11 -27.28 3.70 15.53
N LYS A 12 -26.66 3.63 16.72
CA LYS A 12 -25.85 4.74 17.25
C LYS A 12 -24.70 5.11 16.33
N LYS A 13 -23.98 4.11 15.78
CA LYS A 13 -22.86 4.36 14.85
C LYS A 13 -23.31 4.95 13.52
N ILE A 14 -24.43 4.50 12.98
CA ILE A 14 -25.01 5.06 11.75
C ILE A 14 -25.43 6.51 11.99
N HIS A 15 -26.05 6.81 13.13
CA HIS A 15 -26.40 8.19 13.51
C HIS A 15 -25.17 9.09 13.64
N GLU A 16 -24.14 8.65 14.39
CA GLU A 16 -22.86 9.37 14.51
C GLU A 16 -22.25 9.65 13.14
N LEU A 17 -22.21 8.64 12.25
CA LEU A 17 -21.67 8.78 10.90
C LEU A 17 -22.47 9.79 10.07
N SER A 18 -23.80 9.71 10.11
CA SER A 18 -24.69 10.64 9.40
C SER A 18 -24.44 12.09 9.83
N VAL A 19 -24.35 12.33 11.14
CA VAL A 19 -24.11 13.67 11.70
C VAL A 19 -22.70 14.17 11.39
N LEU A 20 -21.67 13.36 11.63
CA LEU A 20 -20.27 13.77 11.48
C LEU A 20 -19.87 14.01 10.02
N CYS A 21 -20.43 13.22 9.09
CA CYS A 21 -20.10 13.32 7.68
C CYS A 21 -21.14 14.11 6.86
N GLY A 22 -22.24 14.55 7.47
CA GLY A 22 -23.31 15.26 6.76
C GLY A 22 -23.95 14.42 5.65
N ILE A 23 -24.09 13.11 5.87
CA ILE A 23 -24.64 12.18 4.87
C ILE A 23 -26.05 11.73 5.24
N GLU A 24 -26.88 11.49 4.22
CA GLU A 24 -28.15 10.77 4.39
C GLU A 24 -27.86 9.28 4.58
N ALA A 25 -28.34 8.70 5.69
CA ALA A 25 -28.15 7.29 5.98
C ALA A 25 -29.42 6.70 6.60
N CYS A 26 -29.68 5.43 6.30
CA CYS A 26 -30.78 4.68 6.90
C CYS A 26 -30.34 3.24 7.22
N ALA A 27 -31.07 2.57 8.10
CA ALA A 27 -30.88 1.17 8.40
C ALA A 27 -32.20 0.41 8.32
N VAL A 28 -32.17 -0.78 7.72
CA VAL A 28 -33.26 -1.75 7.74
C VAL A 28 -32.72 -3.05 8.34
N ILE A 29 -33.28 -3.46 9.48
CA ILE A 29 -32.74 -4.56 10.29
C ILE A 29 -33.82 -5.63 10.45
N TYR A 30 -33.59 -6.76 9.80
CA TYR A 30 -34.41 -7.96 9.97
C TYR A 30 -33.92 -8.79 11.16
N SER A 31 -34.87 -9.42 11.84
CA SER A 31 -34.61 -10.22 13.04
C SER A 31 -35.42 -11.52 12.95
N PRO A 32 -34.87 -12.66 13.38
CA PRO A 32 -35.66 -13.90 13.48
C PRO A 32 -36.72 -13.82 14.60
N PHE A 33 -36.65 -12.79 15.45
CA PHE A 33 -37.55 -12.63 16.59
C PHE A 33 -38.81 -11.80 16.27
N ASN A 34 -38.80 -11.04 15.17
CA ASN A 34 -39.88 -10.13 14.79
C ASN A 34 -40.17 -10.25 13.29
N SER A 35 -41.45 -10.33 12.90
CA SER A 35 -41.85 -10.42 11.49
C SER A 35 -41.62 -9.12 10.71
N ASN A 36 -41.69 -7.97 11.39
CA ASN A 36 -41.46 -6.67 10.78
C ASN A 36 -40.01 -6.23 10.99
N PRO A 37 -39.34 -5.67 9.96
CA PRO A 37 -38.02 -5.10 10.13
C PRO A 37 -38.08 -3.87 11.05
N GLU A 38 -37.03 -3.70 11.83
CA GLU A 38 -36.80 -2.46 12.56
C GLU A 38 -36.04 -1.50 11.65
N VAL A 39 -36.48 -0.24 11.62
CA VAL A 39 -35.92 0.78 10.75
C VAL A 39 -35.45 1.99 11.53
N TRP A 40 -34.46 2.68 11.00
CA TRP A 40 -33.96 3.96 11.52
C TRP A 40 -33.63 4.88 10.35
N PRO A 41 -33.94 6.21 10.42
CA PRO A 41 -34.47 6.95 11.57
C PRO A 41 -35.97 6.74 11.83
N SER A 42 -36.78 6.89 10.79
CA SER A 42 -38.22 6.64 10.79
C SER A 42 -38.63 5.97 9.47
N ASN A 43 -39.83 5.39 9.42
CA ASN A 43 -40.33 4.76 8.19
C ASN A 43 -40.37 5.71 6.98
N PRO A 44 -40.91 6.95 7.11
CA PRO A 44 -40.86 7.94 6.02
C PRO A 44 -39.43 8.29 5.57
N ASP A 45 -38.52 8.50 6.53
CA ASP A 45 -37.14 8.90 6.22
C ASP A 45 -36.38 7.80 5.49
N VAL A 46 -36.52 6.55 5.94
CA VAL A 46 -35.92 5.39 5.27
C VAL A 46 -36.44 5.27 3.85
N LYS A 47 -37.75 5.42 3.64
CA LYS A 47 -38.35 5.39 2.30
C LYS A 47 -37.79 6.48 1.40
N ASN A 48 -37.59 7.69 1.91
CA ASN A 48 -36.97 8.77 1.14
C ASN A 48 -35.53 8.45 0.73
N VAL A 49 -34.70 7.94 1.65
CA VAL A 49 -33.32 7.56 1.34
C VAL A 49 -33.28 6.42 0.32
N VAL A 50 -34.12 5.40 0.48
CA VAL A 50 -34.22 4.28 -0.46
C VAL A 50 -34.68 4.76 -1.84
N ALA A 51 -35.71 5.61 -1.93
CA ALA A 51 -36.18 6.15 -3.19
C ALA A 51 -35.08 6.94 -3.93
N LYS A 52 -34.32 7.77 -3.21
CA LYS A 52 -33.17 8.48 -3.79
C LYS A 52 -32.10 7.52 -4.31
N PHE A 53 -31.84 6.43 -3.58
CA PHE A 53 -30.90 5.39 -4.01
C PHE A 53 -31.39 4.66 -5.26
N GLU A 54 -32.69 4.33 -5.34
CA GLU A 54 -33.31 3.65 -6.49
C GLU A 54 -33.34 4.53 -7.75
N MET A 55 -33.31 5.86 -7.61
CA MET A 55 -33.18 6.80 -8.74
C MET A 55 -31.78 6.79 -9.39
N LEU A 56 -30.76 6.25 -8.72
CA LEU A 56 -29.41 6.15 -9.27
C LEU A 56 -29.31 5.05 -10.33
N THR A 57 -28.39 5.20 -11.28
CA THR A 57 -28.10 4.12 -12.25
C THR A 57 -27.51 2.91 -11.54
N LYS A 58 -27.66 1.70 -12.11
CA LYS A 58 -27.08 0.47 -11.54
C LYS A 58 -25.57 0.60 -11.29
N LEU A 59 -24.85 1.24 -12.20
CA LEU A 59 -23.42 1.47 -12.05
C LEU A 59 -23.11 2.33 -10.83
N GLU A 60 -23.87 3.39 -10.58
CA GLU A 60 -23.70 4.26 -9.40
C GLU A 60 -24.04 3.55 -8.10
N GLN A 61 -25.12 2.74 -8.10
CA GLN A 61 -25.50 1.92 -6.95
C GLN A 61 -24.40 0.91 -6.59
N GLU A 62 -23.87 0.19 -7.57
CA GLU A 62 -22.90 -0.89 -7.35
C GLU A 62 -21.48 -0.37 -7.05
N LYS A 63 -21.09 0.79 -7.58
CA LYS A 63 -19.71 1.33 -7.49
C LYS A 63 -19.14 1.39 -6.07
N LYS A 64 -19.99 1.58 -5.06
CA LYS A 64 -19.60 1.67 -3.65
C LYS A 64 -20.39 0.72 -2.74
N MET A 65 -21.16 -0.19 -3.32
CA MET A 65 -21.88 -1.20 -2.55
C MET A 65 -20.89 -2.20 -1.94
N VAL A 66 -21.05 -2.48 -0.65
CA VAL A 66 -20.21 -3.45 0.07
C VAL A 66 -21.12 -4.42 0.80
N SER A 67 -20.89 -5.71 0.58
CA SER A 67 -21.49 -6.78 1.37
C SER A 67 -20.53 -7.26 2.46
N HIS A 68 -21.05 -7.87 3.51
CA HIS A 68 -20.20 -8.43 4.56
C HIS A 68 -19.26 -9.53 4.03
N GLU A 69 -19.75 -10.37 3.11
CA GLU A 69 -18.94 -11.40 2.48
C GLU A 69 -17.80 -10.80 1.63
N SER A 70 -18.11 -9.84 0.75
CA SER A 70 -17.08 -9.19 -0.09
C SER A 70 -16.05 -8.45 0.75
N PHE A 71 -16.47 -7.79 1.83
CA PHE A 71 -15.56 -7.14 2.78
C PHE A 71 -14.61 -8.14 3.47
N ILE A 72 -15.14 -9.26 3.97
CA ILE A 72 -14.31 -10.30 4.59
C ILE A 72 -13.32 -10.88 3.57
N ARG A 73 -13.78 -11.21 2.36
CA ARG A 73 -12.91 -11.72 1.29
C ARG A 73 -11.79 -10.74 0.97
N GLN A 74 -12.11 -9.46 0.81
CA GLN A 74 -11.13 -8.42 0.55
C GLN A 74 -10.09 -8.33 1.68
N ASN A 75 -10.51 -8.41 2.94
CA ASN A 75 -9.59 -8.36 4.09
C ASN A 75 -8.69 -9.60 4.18
N ILE A 76 -9.21 -10.78 3.86
CA ILE A 76 -8.42 -12.01 3.75
C ILE A 76 -7.35 -11.82 2.67
N SER A 77 -7.72 -11.39 1.47
CA SER A 77 -6.79 -11.15 0.37
C SER A 77 -5.69 -10.15 0.75
N LYS A 78 -6.06 -9.00 1.34
CA LYS A 78 -5.09 -8.00 1.83
C LYS A 78 -4.13 -8.59 2.87
N THR A 79 -4.65 -9.38 3.80
CA THR A 79 -3.83 -10.00 4.85
C THR A 79 -2.87 -11.04 4.26
N MET A 80 -3.33 -11.83 3.29
CA MET A 80 -2.49 -12.81 2.59
C MET A 80 -1.36 -12.13 1.80
N GLU A 81 -1.66 -11.05 1.09
CA GLU A 81 -0.65 -10.28 0.36
C GLU A 81 0.40 -9.66 1.28
N ASN A 82 -0.04 -9.05 2.38
CA ASN A 82 0.85 -8.52 3.40
C ASN A 82 1.73 -9.61 4.03
N ASN A 83 1.18 -10.80 4.27
CA ASN A 83 1.94 -11.93 4.79
C ASN A 83 2.98 -12.40 3.77
N LYS A 84 2.62 -12.50 2.48
CA LYS A 84 3.56 -12.86 1.40
C LYS A 84 4.72 -11.87 1.31
N LYS A 85 4.45 -10.57 1.43
CA LYS A 85 5.50 -9.54 1.48
C LYS A 85 6.43 -9.75 2.67
N LYS A 86 5.87 -9.92 3.88
CA LYS A 86 6.67 -10.17 5.09
C LYS A 86 7.52 -11.44 4.99
N MET A 87 7.00 -12.51 4.39
CA MET A 87 7.78 -13.73 4.16
C MET A 87 8.96 -13.49 3.23
N LYS A 88 8.76 -12.74 2.14
CA LYS A 88 9.85 -12.34 1.23
C LYS A 88 10.90 -11.48 1.96
N ASP A 89 10.47 -10.44 2.67
CA ASP A 89 11.36 -9.53 3.39
C ASP A 89 12.16 -10.29 4.48
N ASN A 90 11.53 -11.25 5.14
CA ASN A 90 12.20 -12.10 6.14
C ASN A 90 13.20 -13.06 5.50
N ALA A 91 12.87 -13.66 4.35
CA ALA A 91 13.79 -14.52 3.61
C ALA A 91 15.02 -13.71 3.17
N GLU A 92 14.82 -12.53 2.59
CA GLU A 92 15.91 -11.63 2.18
C GLU A 92 16.81 -11.24 3.36
N ARG A 93 16.22 -10.86 4.50
CA ARG A 93 16.98 -10.55 5.72
C ARG A 93 17.79 -11.76 6.20
N THR A 94 17.22 -12.95 6.13
CA THR A 94 17.89 -14.20 6.51
C THR A 94 19.08 -14.48 5.61
N MET A 95 18.91 -14.32 4.29
CA MET A 95 20.02 -14.52 3.33
C MET A 95 21.13 -13.50 3.52
N LYS A 96 20.79 -12.23 3.75
CA LYS A 96 21.75 -11.17 4.03
C LYS A 96 22.57 -11.48 5.29
N GLU A 97 21.91 -11.87 6.37
CA GLU A 97 22.56 -12.23 7.62
C GLU A 97 23.48 -13.45 7.44
N ALA A 98 23.01 -14.48 6.74
CA ALA A 98 23.81 -15.67 6.45
C ALA A 98 25.07 -15.33 5.62
N MET A 99 24.94 -14.51 4.58
CA MET A 99 26.08 -14.04 3.78
C MET A 99 27.12 -13.32 4.65
N PHE A 100 26.72 -12.38 5.50
CA PHE A 100 27.66 -11.65 6.36
C PHE A 100 28.27 -12.52 7.47
N GLN A 101 27.52 -13.50 7.99
CA GLN A 101 28.08 -14.47 8.94
C GLN A 101 29.15 -15.35 8.29
N LEU A 102 28.94 -15.80 7.05
CA LEU A 102 29.95 -16.53 6.27
C LEU A 102 31.21 -15.68 6.05
N LEU A 103 31.04 -14.43 5.60
CA LEU A 103 32.16 -13.50 5.39
C LEU A 103 32.95 -13.21 6.67
N SER A 104 32.27 -13.20 7.82
CA SER A 104 32.90 -12.98 9.13
C SER A 104 33.59 -14.22 9.70
N GLY A 105 33.66 -15.33 8.94
CA GLY A 105 34.22 -16.61 9.41
C GLY A 105 33.36 -17.33 10.46
N LYS A 106 32.10 -16.93 10.65
CA LYS A 106 31.16 -17.52 11.63
C LYS A 106 30.24 -18.56 10.99
N GLY A 107 30.64 -19.14 9.87
CA GLY A 107 29.83 -20.04 9.05
C GLY A 107 29.38 -21.33 9.74
N GLU A 108 30.17 -21.85 10.68
CA GLU A 108 29.85 -23.08 11.43
C GLU A 108 28.56 -22.98 12.27
N LYS A 109 28.09 -21.76 12.58
CA LYS A 109 26.83 -21.53 13.30
C LYS A 109 25.59 -21.61 12.42
N LEU A 110 25.75 -21.63 11.09
CA LEU A 110 24.64 -21.64 10.15
C LEU A 110 24.16 -23.07 9.91
N LYS A 111 23.01 -23.42 10.51
CA LYS A 111 22.27 -24.65 10.15
C LYS A 111 21.52 -24.42 8.84
N LEU A 112 22.21 -24.56 7.72
CA LEU A 112 21.60 -24.46 6.39
C LEU A 112 21.15 -25.85 5.92
N THR A 113 19.89 -25.97 5.49
CA THR A 113 19.42 -27.08 4.66
C THR A 113 19.78 -26.83 3.19
N ASP A 114 19.75 -27.84 2.33
CA ASP A 114 20.13 -27.68 0.91
C ASP A 114 19.31 -26.62 0.17
N ILE A 115 18.01 -26.51 0.47
CA ILE A 115 17.13 -25.46 -0.08
C ILE A 115 17.64 -24.06 0.33
N ASN A 116 18.07 -23.90 1.59
CA ASN A 116 18.60 -22.62 2.07
C ASN A 116 19.97 -22.29 1.45
N ARG A 117 20.76 -23.29 1.04
CA ARG A 117 22.08 -23.07 0.41
C ARG A 117 21.95 -22.55 -1.01
N GLU A 118 21.08 -23.17 -1.81
CA GLU A 118 20.83 -22.75 -3.20
C GLU A 118 20.28 -21.32 -3.25
N ASP A 119 19.30 -21.01 -2.39
CA ASP A 119 18.72 -19.67 -2.30
C ASP A 119 19.76 -18.63 -1.84
N LEU A 120 20.68 -19.02 -0.95
CA LEU A 120 21.78 -18.17 -0.52
C LEU A 120 22.77 -17.88 -1.66
N CYS A 121 23.14 -18.89 -2.45
CA CYS A 121 23.99 -18.70 -3.63
C CYS A 121 23.36 -17.71 -4.61
N LYS A 122 22.09 -17.90 -4.95
CA LYS A 122 21.33 -16.97 -5.82
C LYS A 122 21.30 -15.56 -5.26
N TYR A 123 21.08 -15.43 -3.96
CA TYR A 123 21.08 -14.12 -3.29
C TYR A 123 22.46 -13.45 -3.36
N ILE A 124 23.55 -14.18 -3.12
CA ILE A 124 24.92 -13.67 -3.23
C ILE A 124 25.22 -13.22 -4.65
N ASP A 125 24.88 -14.02 -5.67
CA ASP A 125 25.09 -13.65 -7.07
C ASP A 125 24.34 -12.37 -7.45
N GLN A 126 23.08 -12.25 -7.00
CA GLN A 126 22.28 -11.04 -7.21
C GLN A 126 22.89 -9.83 -6.50
N TYR A 127 23.31 -9.99 -5.25
CA TYR A 127 23.94 -8.93 -4.47
C TYR A 127 25.24 -8.45 -5.12
N LEU A 128 26.08 -9.37 -5.62
CA LEU A 128 27.29 -9.03 -6.35
C LEU A 128 26.97 -8.24 -7.63
N LYS A 129 25.97 -8.66 -8.42
CA LYS A 129 25.53 -7.92 -9.61
C LYS A 129 25.12 -6.48 -9.28
N GLU A 130 24.35 -6.29 -8.20
CA GLU A 130 23.93 -4.97 -7.74
C GLU A 130 25.12 -4.11 -7.30
N LEU A 131 26.09 -4.69 -6.58
CA LEU A 131 27.32 -4.01 -6.20
C LEU A 131 28.15 -3.58 -7.41
N TYR A 132 28.34 -4.45 -8.39
CA TYR A 132 29.07 -4.11 -9.63
C TYR A 132 28.35 -3.02 -10.42
N HIS A 133 27.02 -3.10 -10.54
CA HIS A 133 26.23 -2.06 -11.17
C HIS A 133 26.38 -0.72 -10.44
N HIS A 134 26.27 -0.71 -9.11
CA HIS A 134 26.42 0.51 -8.31
C HIS A 134 27.83 1.10 -8.41
N LYS A 135 28.86 0.27 -8.37
CA LYS A 135 30.26 0.67 -8.61
C LYS A 135 30.41 1.34 -9.97
N ASN A 136 29.94 0.69 -11.04
CA ASN A 136 30.08 1.20 -12.40
C ASN A 136 29.32 2.52 -12.59
N LYS A 137 28.10 2.63 -12.05
CA LYS A 137 27.33 3.88 -12.06
C LYS A 137 28.07 4.99 -11.32
N SER A 138 28.62 4.71 -10.15
CA SER A 138 29.35 5.70 -9.34
C SER A 138 30.62 6.19 -10.04
N ILE A 139 31.38 5.28 -10.67
CA ILE A 139 32.58 5.62 -11.43
C ILE A 139 32.24 6.43 -12.68
N ASN A 140 31.18 6.07 -13.41
CA ASN A 140 30.81 6.76 -14.65
C ASN A 140 30.14 8.13 -14.39
N GLN A 141 29.54 8.34 -13.22
CA GLN A 141 28.95 9.62 -12.83
C GLN A 141 30.02 10.65 -12.41
N SER A 142 31.23 10.22 -12.00
CA SER A 142 32.30 11.13 -11.57
C SER A 142 33.14 11.74 -12.72
N TYR A 143 32.80 11.47 -13.99
CA TYR A 143 33.55 11.92 -15.17
C TYR A 143 32.83 12.99 -16.03
N ILE A 144 31.98 13.85 -15.45
CA ILE A 144 31.45 15.03 -16.18
C ILE A 144 31.54 16.30 -15.31
N GLU A 145 32.64 17.04 -15.50
CA GLU A 145 32.72 18.51 -15.70
C GLU A 145 34.19 18.96 -15.53
N TYR A 146 34.97 18.96 -16.62
CA TYR A 146 36.07 19.90 -16.81
C TYR A 146 36.15 20.27 -18.30
N GLY A 147 35.96 21.55 -18.57
CA GLY A 147 36.06 22.20 -19.88
C GLY A 147 34.92 23.22 -20.02
N GLU A 148 35.14 24.54 -20.11
CA GLU A 148 36.33 25.33 -20.41
C GLU A 148 36.24 26.69 -19.68
N SER A 149 37.38 27.15 -19.16
CA SER A 149 37.60 28.53 -18.72
C SER A 149 37.68 29.43 -19.96
N SER A 150 36.75 30.39 -20.11
CA SER A 150 36.89 31.47 -21.10
C SER A 150 38.05 32.39 -20.71
N GLU A 151 39.14 32.35 -21.49
CA GLU A 151 40.14 33.40 -21.51
C GLU A 151 39.53 34.68 -22.07
N ALA A 152 39.48 35.73 -21.24
CA ALA A 152 39.26 37.09 -21.68
C ALA A 152 40.63 37.78 -21.81
N THR A 153 41.06 38.02 -23.04
CA THR A 153 42.18 38.92 -23.34
C THR A 153 41.73 39.93 -24.38
N SER A 154 41.43 41.13 -23.90
CA SER A 154 41.39 42.36 -24.69
C SER A 154 42.81 42.92 -24.83
N ILE A 155 42.99 43.98 -25.66
CA ILE A 155 44.21 44.80 -25.96
C ILE A 155 44.89 44.31 -27.28
N MET A 156 45.04 45.05 -28.41
CA MET A 156 45.35 46.46 -28.78
C MET A 156 44.81 46.78 -30.21
N ALA A 157 44.11 47.89 -30.50
CA ALA A 157 44.56 49.26 -30.89
C ALA A 157 44.74 49.48 -32.45
N PRO A 158 45.00 50.70 -32.99
CA PRO A 158 44.00 51.53 -33.72
C PRO A 158 44.44 52.03 -35.13
N THR A 159 43.52 52.50 -35.99
CA THR A 159 43.77 53.46 -37.12
C THR A 159 42.41 53.89 -37.72
N SER A 160 41.89 55.12 -37.55
CA SER A 160 42.15 56.42 -38.18
C SER A 160 41.74 56.61 -39.66
N MET A 161 40.94 57.67 -39.88
CA MET A 161 40.66 58.47 -41.10
C MET A 161 39.79 57.77 -42.16
N THR A 162 38.73 58.37 -42.72
CA THR A 162 38.35 59.76 -43.01
C THR A 162 36.85 59.98 -42.88
#